data_AF-A0A925DE02-F1
#
_entry.id   AF-A0A925DE02-F1
#
_cell.length_a   1.000
_cell.length_b   1.000
_cell.length_c   1.000
_cell.angle_alpha   90.00
_cell.angle_beta   90.00
_cell.angle_gamma   90.00
#
_symmetry.space_group_name_H-M   'P 1'
#
loop_
_entity.id
_entity.type
_entity.pdbx_description
1 polymer ?
#
loop_
_entity_poly.entity_id
_entity_poly.type
_entity_poly.pdbx_seq_one_letter_code
_entity_poly.pdbx_strand_id
1 'polypeptide(L)'
;MRDIVRRLLSALEIQTPLAYCRLVETRGSTPQKAGATMLVFEDGSQQGTLGGGCVEAEVKRRALGLLQENRSEVCKFQLDSDYGWDDGLICGGRMQILVEPIAGGDESRRYFQTLAERIASGQGVTEAIVFDSDASGLKTPTSYLFDAAGVCLASLHADGSPPVAITQHLRPLVSRPRPYALGGIAFLPVLPRCRL
;
A
#
# COMPACT_ATOMS: atom_id res chain seq x y z
N MET A 1 -3.63 6.34 -8.65
CA MET A 1 -3.98 4.92 -8.48
C MET A 1 -4.25 4.19 -9.80
N ARG A 2 -5.21 4.60 -10.66
CA ARG A 2 -5.48 3.89 -11.93
C ARG A 2 -4.24 3.63 -12.78
N ASP A 3 -3.41 4.64 -12.99
CA ASP A 3 -2.21 4.50 -13.84
C ASP A 3 -1.09 3.71 -13.15
N ILE A 4 -1.06 3.71 -11.81
CA ILE A 4 -0.16 2.87 -11.00
C ILE A 4 -0.47 1.40 -11.25
N VAL A 5 -1.72 1.00 -11.05
CA VAL A 5 -2.11 -0.41 -11.18
C VAL A 5 -1.96 -0.90 -12.62
N ARG A 6 -2.26 -0.05 -13.62
CA ARG A 6 -1.98 -0.37 -15.03
C ARG A 6 -0.50 -0.63 -15.26
N ARG A 7 0.36 0.27 -14.78
CA ARG A 7 1.81 0.15 -14.96
C ARG A 7 2.36 -1.10 -14.25
N LEU A 8 1.84 -1.41 -13.07
CA LEU A 8 2.18 -2.62 -12.33
C LEU A 8 1.77 -3.87 -13.13
N LEU A 9 0.54 -3.93 -13.64
CA LEU A 9 0.07 -5.06 -14.45
C LEU A 9 0.92 -5.27 -15.70
N SER A 10 1.25 -4.19 -16.43
CA SER A 10 2.14 -4.28 -17.58
C SER A 10 3.51 -4.84 -17.20
N ALA A 11 4.06 -4.45 -16.04
CA ALA A 11 5.32 -5.00 -15.56
C ALA A 11 5.22 -6.50 -15.20
N LEU A 12 4.10 -6.94 -14.61
CA LEU A 12 3.85 -8.37 -14.35
C LEU A 12 3.71 -9.20 -15.63
N GLU A 13 3.15 -8.64 -16.70
CA GLU A 13 3.00 -9.31 -18.00
C GLU A 13 4.37 -9.60 -18.64
N ILE A 14 5.30 -8.64 -18.57
CA ILE A 14 6.66 -8.77 -19.11
C ILE A 14 7.69 -9.22 -18.06
N GLN A 15 7.22 -9.70 -16.89
CA GLN A 15 8.04 -10.21 -15.79
C GLN A 15 9.15 -9.24 -15.31
N THR A 16 8.88 -7.93 -15.33
CA THR A 16 9.81 -6.93 -14.79
C THR A 16 9.65 -6.84 -13.27
N PRO A 17 10.71 -7.08 -12.48
CA PRO A 17 10.69 -6.91 -11.03
C PRO A 17 10.38 -5.46 -10.61
N LEU A 18 9.55 -5.31 -9.58
CA LEU A 18 9.24 -4.01 -8.99
C LEU A 18 8.91 -4.15 -7.51
N ALA A 19 9.12 -3.08 -6.76
CA ALA A 19 8.60 -2.92 -5.42
C ALA A 19 7.33 -2.08 -5.45
N TYR A 20 6.30 -2.55 -4.76
CA TYR A 20 5.07 -1.85 -4.48
C TYR A 20 5.18 -1.16 -3.12
N CYS A 21 5.40 0.15 -3.13
CA CYS A 21 5.54 0.95 -1.91
C CYS A 21 4.21 1.60 -1.55
N ARG A 22 3.73 1.37 -0.34
CA ARG A 22 2.45 1.91 0.15
C ARG A 22 2.59 2.62 1.47
N LEU A 23 2.04 3.82 1.55
CA LEU A 23 1.90 4.54 2.81
C LEU A 23 0.73 3.94 3.62
N VAL A 24 1.06 3.12 4.61
CA VAL A 24 0.10 2.30 5.37
C VAL A 24 -0.42 3.01 6.63
N GLU A 25 0.40 3.83 7.28
CA GLU A 25 -0.01 4.64 8.43
C GLU A 25 0.56 6.06 8.30
N THR A 26 -0.25 7.04 8.67
CA THR A 26 0.21 8.42 8.91
C THR A 26 -0.37 8.91 10.23
N ARG A 27 0.41 9.63 11.04
CA ARG A 27 -0.11 10.42 12.17
C ARG A 27 0.47 11.83 12.14
N GLY A 28 -0.29 12.81 12.60
CA GLY A 28 0.12 14.22 12.54
C GLY A 28 0.11 14.78 11.10
N SER A 29 0.84 15.86 10.89
CA SER A 29 0.97 16.47 9.57
C SER A 29 2.09 15.77 8.78
N THR A 30 1.76 15.39 7.54
CA THR A 30 2.58 14.54 6.67
C THR A 30 2.34 14.99 5.22
N PRO A 31 3.36 14.94 4.34
CA PRO A 31 3.27 15.45 2.97
C PRO A 31 2.28 14.66 2.09
N GLN A 32 1.99 13.41 2.48
CA GLN A 32 0.96 12.58 1.85
C GLN A 32 0.12 11.86 2.92
N LYS A 33 -1.03 11.32 2.52
CA LYS A 33 -1.97 10.57 3.35
C LYS A 33 -1.80 9.08 3.12
N ALA A 34 -2.19 8.27 4.12
CA ALA A 34 -2.27 6.83 3.95
C ALA A 34 -3.04 6.47 2.66
N GLY A 35 -2.53 5.51 1.90
CA GLY A 35 -2.99 5.20 0.54
C GLY A 35 -2.13 5.81 -0.58
N ALA A 36 -1.14 6.66 -0.28
CA ALA A 36 -0.09 7.02 -1.24
C ALA A 36 0.61 5.75 -1.75
N THR A 37 1.00 5.77 -3.02
CA THR A 37 1.59 4.62 -3.68
C THR A 37 2.68 5.04 -4.64
N MET A 38 3.77 4.29 -4.60
CA MET A 38 4.90 4.44 -5.51
C MET A 38 5.37 3.04 -5.95
N LEU A 39 5.64 2.89 -7.24
CA LEU A 39 6.34 1.74 -7.79
C LEU A 39 7.81 2.11 -7.94
N VAL A 40 8.70 1.20 -7.57
CA VAL A 40 10.13 1.32 -7.84
C VAL A 40 10.55 0.11 -8.66
N PHE A 41 11.13 0.35 -9.83
CA PHE A 41 11.62 -0.71 -10.71
C PHE A 41 13.11 -0.98 -10.46
N GLU A 42 13.58 -2.14 -10.86
CA GLU A 42 14.98 -2.56 -10.67
C GLU A 42 15.99 -1.60 -11.35
N ASP A 43 15.60 -0.95 -12.45
CA ASP A 43 16.40 0.07 -13.14
C ASP A 43 16.46 1.43 -12.41
N GLY A 44 15.81 1.53 -11.25
CA GLY A 44 15.72 2.76 -10.46
C GLY A 44 14.68 3.76 -10.99
N SER A 45 13.93 3.44 -12.05
CA SER A 45 12.78 4.25 -12.43
C SER A 45 11.66 4.11 -11.40
N GLN A 46 10.77 5.10 -11.32
CA GLN A 46 9.63 5.08 -10.39
C GLN A 46 8.35 5.59 -11.04
N GLN A 47 7.21 5.15 -10.52
CA GLN A 47 5.88 5.67 -10.90
C GLN A 47 5.07 5.96 -9.64
N GLY A 48 4.51 7.16 -9.52
CA GLY A 48 3.82 7.60 -8.31
C GLY A 48 4.74 8.33 -7.35
N THR A 49 4.19 8.70 -6.19
CA THR A 49 4.90 9.51 -5.19
C THR A 49 4.37 9.19 -3.79
N LEU A 50 5.25 9.32 -2.81
CA LEU A 50 4.96 9.22 -1.37
C LEU A 50 4.96 10.60 -0.69
N GLY A 51 5.04 11.68 -1.49
CA GLY A 51 5.13 13.06 -1.02
C GLY A 51 6.43 13.78 -1.41
N GLY A 52 7.37 13.10 -2.08
CA GLY A 52 8.66 13.66 -2.48
C GLY A 52 9.69 13.77 -1.34
N GLY A 53 10.80 14.46 -1.62
CA GLY A 53 11.84 14.76 -0.64
C GLY A 53 12.66 13.55 -0.16
N CYS A 54 13.32 13.70 0.99
CA CYS A 54 14.26 12.72 1.54
C CYS A 54 13.58 11.38 1.87
N VAL A 55 12.34 11.40 2.35
CA VAL A 55 11.58 10.18 2.66
C VAL A 55 11.38 9.33 1.42
N GLU A 56 10.97 9.94 0.30
CA GLU A 56 10.77 9.22 -0.95
C GLU A 56 12.10 8.65 -1.50
N ALA A 57 13.17 9.44 -1.43
CA ALA A 57 14.50 9.01 -1.84
C ALA A 57 15.02 7.83 -1.01
N GLU A 58 14.84 7.86 0.31
CA GLU A 58 15.24 6.78 1.22
C GLU A 58 14.40 5.51 0.99
N VAL A 59 13.08 5.65 0.80
CA VAL A 59 12.22 4.50 0.45
C VAL A 59 12.66 3.89 -0.88
N LYS A 60 12.95 4.71 -1.89
CA LYS A 60 13.47 4.24 -3.18
C LYS A 60 14.79 3.48 -3.03
N ARG A 61 15.73 4.01 -2.24
CA ARG A 61 17.00 3.34 -1.96
C ARG A 61 16.78 1.97 -1.29
N ARG A 62 15.90 1.89 -0.29
CA ARG A 62 15.55 0.63 0.37
C ARG A 62 14.86 -0.35 -0.57
N ALA A 63 13.93 0.14 -1.38
CA ALA A 63 13.21 -0.68 -2.36
C ALA A 63 14.14 -1.40 -3.33
N LEU A 64 15.19 -0.72 -3.81
CA LEU A 64 16.19 -1.35 -4.69
C LEU A 64 16.95 -2.49 -4.00
N GLY A 65 17.33 -2.34 -2.74
CA GLY A 65 17.96 -3.43 -1.97
C GLY A 65 16.98 -4.58 -1.67
N LEU A 66 15.77 -4.25 -1.24
CA LEU A 66 14.72 -5.22 -0.89
C LEU A 66 14.26 -6.04 -2.11
N LEU A 67 14.30 -5.46 -3.31
CA LEU A 67 14.06 -6.19 -4.56
C LEU A 67 15.07 -7.32 -4.77
N GLN A 68 16.35 -7.07 -4.49
CA GLN A 68 17.41 -8.09 -4.61
C GLN A 68 17.28 -9.17 -3.54
N GLU A 69 16.86 -8.79 -2.33
CA GLU A 69 16.64 -9.71 -1.22
C GLU A 69 15.31 -10.49 -1.32
N ASN A 70 14.42 -10.08 -2.22
CA ASN A 70 13.03 -10.54 -2.30
C ASN A 70 12.33 -10.53 -0.91
N ARG A 71 12.53 -9.45 -0.17
CA ARG A 71 12.07 -9.30 1.22
C ARG A 71 11.27 -8.02 1.37
N SER A 72 10.18 -8.09 2.13
CA SER A 72 9.36 -6.92 2.44
C SER A 72 9.80 -6.25 3.74
N GLU A 73 9.62 -4.93 3.83
CA GLU A 73 9.94 -4.14 5.03
C GLU A 73 8.92 -3.02 5.25
N VAL A 74 8.64 -2.68 6.51
CA VAL A 74 7.93 -1.45 6.87
C VAL A 74 8.92 -0.39 7.33
N CYS A 75 9.14 0.61 6.49
CA CYS A 75 9.98 1.76 6.81
C CYS A 75 9.21 2.75 7.68
N LYS A 76 9.78 3.14 8.83
CA LYS A 76 9.17 4.05 9.80
C LYS A 76 9.91 5.39 9.80
N PHE A 77 9.18 6.47 9.54
CA PHE A 77 9.73 7.83 9.48
C PHE A 77 9.05 8.72 10.51
N GLN A 78 9.87 9.50 11.23
CA GLN A 78 9.45 10.56 12.13
C GLN A 78 9.85 11.88 11.47
N LEU A 79 8.91 12.81 11.30
CA LEU A 79 9.13 14.07 10.59
C LEU A 79 9.30 15.21 11.59
N ASP A 80 10.27 15.08 12.48
CA ASP A 80 10.64 16.11 13.47
C ASP A 80 11.95 16.82 13.11
N SER A 81 12.30 17.83 13.91
CA SER A 81 13.51 18.64 13.74
C SER A 81 14.82 17.86 13.83
N ASP A 82 14.79 16.72 14.52
CA ASP A 82 15.98 15.95 14.89
C ASP A 82 16.28 14.84 13.89
N TYR A 83 15.46 14.67 12.84
CA TYR A 83 15.67 13.65 11.82
C TYR A 83 16.95 13.87 10.99
N GLY A 84 17.69 14.97 11.21
CA GLY A 84 19.05 15.17 10.69
C GLY A 84 19.14 15.60 9.23
N TRP A 85 18.02 15.94 8.59
CA TRP A 85 17.96 16.46 7.23
C TRP A 85 17.56 17.94 7.28
N ASP A 86 18.53 18.81 6.99
CA ASP A 86 18.43 20.28 7.05
C ASP A 86 17.62 20.87 5.86
N ASP A 87 16.57 20.18 5.43
CA ASP A 87 15.75 20.53 4.25
C ASP A 87 14.42 21.21 4.62
N GLY A 88 14.24 21.63 5.89
CA GLY A 88 13.11 22.48 6.31
C GLY A 88 11.72 21.83 6.28
N LEU A 89 11.61 20.51 6.10
CA LEU A 89 10.34 19.78 6.09
C LEU A 89 9.91 19.36 7.51
N ILE A 90 9.58 20.34 8.36
CA ILE A 90 9.03 20.11 9.70
C ILE A 90 7.52 19.87 9.57
N CYS A 91 7.12 18.68 9.14
CA CYS A 91 5.70 18.33 9.12
C CYS A 91 5.19 17.89 10.50
N GLY A 92 6.05 17.52 11.46
CA GLY A 92 5.66 17.16 12.83
C GLY A 92 4.82 15.88 12.94
N GLY A 93 4.86 15.04 11.91
CA GLY A 93 4.11 13.80 11.84
C GLY A 93 4.98 12.56 11.73
N ARG A 94 4.35 11.42 11.51
CA ARG A 94 5.01 10.12 11.33
C ARG A 94 4.36 9.35 10.21
N MET A 95 5.16 8.61 9.47
CA MET A 95 4.76 7.83 8.30
C MET A 95 5.30 6.41 8.43
N GLN A 96 4.47 5.43 8.07
CA GLN A 96 4.91 4.05 7.92
C GLN A 96 4.61 3.59 6.50
N ILE A 97 5.63 3.09 5.82
CA ILE A 97 5.57 2.75 4.41
C ILE A 97 5.96 1.28 4.27
N LEU A 98 5.02 0.46 3.81
CA LEU A 98 5.31 -0.91 3.40
C LEU A 98 6.03 -0.87 2.05
N VAL A 99 7.18 -1.51 1.95
CA VAL A 99 7.91 -1.77 0.72
C VAL A 99 7.86 -3.26 0.46
N GLU A 100 7.16 -3.66 -0.60
CA GLU A 100 6.86 -5.05 -0.90
C GLU A 100 7.34 -5.39 -2.32
N PRO A 101 8.41 -6.20 -2.50
CA PRO A 101 8.77 -6.74 -3.80
C PRO A 101 7.63 -7.60 -4.35
N ILE A 102 7.20 -7.31 -5.58
CA ILE A 102 6.14 -8.06 -6.25
C ILE A 102 6.77 -9.00 -7.26
N ALA A 103 6.70 -10.29 -6.96
CA ALA A 103 7.10 -11.35 -7.88
C ALA A 103 6.04 -11.59 -8.96
N GLY A 104 6.49 -11.98 -10.15
CA GLY A 104 5.64 -12.52 -11.20
C GLY A 104 5.04 -13.85 -10.76
N GLY A 105 3.71 -13.94 -10.73
CA GLY A 105 2.99 -15.14 -10.31
C GLY A 105 1.47 -14.96 -10.43
N ASP A 106 0.74 -16.08 -10.39
CA ASP A 106 -0.70 -16.07 -10.59
C ASP A 106 -1.46 -15.37 -9.46
N GLU A 107 -0.97 -15.44 -8.22
CA GLU A 107 -1.52 -14.71 -7.07
C GLU A 107 -1.41 -13.20 -7.30
N SER A 108 -0.19 -12.66 -7.47
CA SER A 108 0.05 -11.24 -7.74
C SER A 108 -0.78 -10.75 -8.91
N ARG A 109 -0.79 -11.50 -10.03
CA ARG A 109 -1.55 -11.12 -11.23
C ARG A 109 -3.05 -11.02 -10.92
N ARG A 110 -3.63 -12.03 -10.26
CA ARG A 110 -5.05 -12.05 -9.89
C ARG A 110 -5.40 -10.90 -8.96
N TYR A 111 -4.57 -10.64 -7.97
CA TYR A 111 -4.76 -9.57 -6.99
C TYR A 111 -4.83 -8.20 -7.67
N PHE A 112 -3.82 -7.86 -8.47
CA PHE A 112 -3.75 -6.55 -9.12
C PHE A 112 -4.74 -6.41 -10.30
N GLN A 113 -5.11 -7.50 -10.98
CA GLN A 113 -6.20 -7.49 -11.96
C GLN A 113 -7.53 -7.15 -11.29
N THR A 114 -7.83 -7.82 -10.17
CA THR A 114 -9.03 -7.53 -9.36
C THR A 114 -9.05 -6.06 -8.93
N LEU A 115 -7.93 -5.55 -8.39
CA LEU A 115 -7.81 -4.13 -8.02
C LEU A 115 -8.05 -3.20 -9.22
N ALA A 116 -7.45 -3.48 -10.37
CA ALA A 116 -7.60 -2.69 -11.59
C ALA A 116 -9.06 -2.64 -12.07
N GLU A 117 -9.73 -3.79 -12.11
CA GLU A 117 -11.12 -3.92 -12.52
C GLU A 117 -12.05 -3.09 -11.64
N ARG A 118 -11.89 -3.18 -10.31
CA ARG A 118 -12.71 -2.39 -9.35
C ARG A 118 -12.51 -0.88 -9.51
N ILE A 119 -11.27 -0.45 -9.76
CA ILE A 119 -10.95 0.95 -10.01
C ILE A 119 -11.51 1.42 -11.36
N ALA A 120 -11.39 0.59 -12.40
CA ALA A 120 -11.85 0.91 -13.75
C ALA A 120 -13.38 0.96 -13.85
N SER A 121 -14.08 0.01 -13.22
CA SER A 121 -15.54 -0.05 -13.18
C SER A 121 -16.15 1.03 -12.28
N GLY A 122 -15.36 1.58 -11.36
CA GLY A 122 -15.78 2.60 -10.40
C GLY A 122 -16.62 2.03 -9.25
N GLN A 123 -16.61 0.71 -9.04
CA GLN A 123 -17.40 0.04 -8.01
C GLN A 123 -16.78 0.17 -6.59
N GLY A 124 -15.59 0.73 -6.48
CA GLY A 124 -14.85 0.88 -5.24
C GLY A 124 -14.32 -0.44 -4.68
N VAL A 125 -13.34 -0.30 -3.78
CA VAL A 125 -12.64 -1.41 -3.11
C VAL A 125 -11.96 -0.89 -1.85
N THR A 126 -11.91 -1.69 -0.79
CA THR A 126 -11.05 -1.43 0.37
C THR A 126 -9.92 -2.42 0.38
N GLU A 127 -8.70 -1.91 0.44
CA GLU A 127 -7.51 -2.74 0.55
C GLU A 127 -7.04 -2.76 2.00
N ALA A 128 -7.10 -3.93 2.64
CA ALA A 128 -6.62 -4.14 4.00
C ALA A 128 -5.22 -4.75 3.95
N ILE A 129 -4.27 -4.20 4.72
CA ILE A 129 -2.88 -4.66 4.75
C ILE A 129 -2.46 -4.87 6.19
N VAL A 130 -2.02 -6.08 6.51
CA VAL A 130 -1.32 -6.34 7.76
C VAL A 130 0.14 -5.91 7.58
N PHE A 131 0.58 -4.90 8.33
CA PHE A 131 1.92 -4.35 8.22
C PHE A 131 2.73 -4.47 9.53
N ASP A 132 2.09 -4.81 10.66
CA ASP A 132 2.78 -4.99 11.94
C ASP A 132 2.30 -6.29 12.60
N SER A 133 3.15 -7.32 12.60
CA SER A 133 2.82 -8.65 13.11
C SER A 133 2.68 -8.66 14.63
N ASP A 134 3.49 -7.86 15.33
CA ASP A 134 3.48 -7.81 16.79
C ASP A 134 2.19 -7.15 17.30
N ALA A 135 1.74 -6.10 16.60
CA ALA A 135 0.49 -5.42 16.94
C ALA A 135 -0.77 -6.20 16.52
N SER A 136 -0.71 -6.94 15.41
CA SER A 136 -1.88 -7.63 14.84
C SER A 136 -2.02 -9.09 15.27
N GLY A 137 -0.92 -9.74 15.63
CA GLY A 137 -0.85 -11.20 15.79
C GLY A 137 -0.97 -11.96 14.46
N LEU A 138 -0.83 -11.29 13.31
CA LEU A 138 -1.00 -11.85 11.97
C LEU A 138 0.32 -11.83 11.18
N LYS A 139 0.42 -12.69 10.17
CA LYS A 139 1.59 -12.74 9.27
C LYS A 139 1.69 -11.46 8.42
N THR A 140 2.91 -10.96 8.24
CA THR A 140 3.20 -9.75 7.47
C THR A 140 4.20 -10.01 6.32
N PRO A 141 4.10 -9.22 5.23
CA PRO A 141 2.89 -8.51 4.83
C PRO A 141 1.81 -9.51 4.36
N THR A 142 0.54 -9.23 4.64
CA THR A 142 -0.60 -9.90 4.00
C THR A 142 -1.63 -8.86 3.61
N SER A 143 -2.16 -8.96 2.40
CA SER A 143 -3.11 -7.98 1.87
C SER A 143 -4.39 -8.64 1.38
N TYR A 144 -5.51 -7.93 1.52
CA TYR A 144 -6.84 -8.39 1.12
C TYR A 144 -7.61 -7.26 0.42
N LEU A 145 -8.35 -7.59 -0.63
CA LEU A 145 -9.27 -6.67 -1.31
C LEU A 145 -10.71 -6.99 -0.94
N PHE A 146 -11.44 -6.00 -0.47
CA PHE A 146 -12.86 -6.11 -0.15
C PHE A 146 -13.71 -5.24 -1.07
N ASP A 147 -14.82 -5.77 -1.53
CA ASP A 147 -15.81 -4.98 -2.25
C ASP A 147 -16.65 -4.08 -1.32
N ALA A 148 -17.64 -3.38 -1.90
CA ALA A 148 -18.52 -2.51 -1.14
C ALA A 148 -19.46 -3.25 -0.17
N ALA A 149 -19.68 -4.55 -0.37
CA ALA A 149 -20.48 -5.41 0.50
C ALA A 149 -19.63 -6.09 1.60
N GLY A 150 -18.30 -5.86 1.61
CA GLY A 150 -17.38 -6.48 2.56
C GLY A 150 -16.98 -7.91 2.16
N VAL A 151 -17.25 -8.33 0.93
CA VAL A 151 -16.80 -9.62 0.40
C VAL A 151 -15.34 -9.52 0.00
N CYS A 152 -14.52 -10.48 0.45
CA CYS A 152 -13.14 -10.58 0.02
C CYS A 152 -13.05 -11.07 -1.42
N LEU A 153 -12.43 -10.28 -2.29
CA LEU A 153 -12.27 -10.55 -3.72
C LEU A 153 -10.96 -11.25 -4.05
N ALA A 154 -9.87 -10.87 -3.37
CA ALA A 154 -8.54 -11.42 -3.59
C ALA A 154 -7.64 -11.16 -2.37
N SER A 155 -6.58 -11.95 -2.23
CA SER A 155 -5.52 -11.79 -1.24
C SER A 155 -4.14 -11.81 -1.90
N LEU A 156 -3.15 -11.28 -1.18
CA LEU A 156 -1.74 -11.34 -1.51
C LEU A 156 -0.97 -11.82 -0.28
N HIS A 157 -0.10 -12.82 -0.46
CA HIS A 157 0.69 -13.49 0.58
C HIS A 157 -0.13 -14.20 1.66
N ALA A 158 -1.41 -14.44 1.39
CA ALA A 158 -2.35 -14.93 2.37
C ALA A 158 -3.09 -16.17 1.86
N ASP A 159 -3.06 -17.21 2.68
CA ASP A 159 -3.77 -18.47 2.43
C ASP A 159 -5.16 -18.41 3.07
N GLY A 160 -6.21 -18.67 2.29
CA GLY A 160 -7.57 -18.86 2.79
C GLY A 160 -8.34 -17.57 3.08
N SER A 161 -9.28 -17.66 4.03
CA SER A 161 -10.23 -16.57 4.32
C SER A 161 -9.60 -15.45 5.16
N PRO A 162 -10.05 -14.19 5.01
CA PRO A 162 -9.54 -13.09 5.81
C PRO A 162 -9.73 -13.32 7.33
N PRO A 163 -8.74 -12.99 8.16
CA PRO A 163 -8.87 -13.02 9.60
C PRO A 163 -10.04 -12.18 10.12
N VAL A 164 -10.68 -12.64 11.20
CA VAL A 164 -11.77 -11.92 11.88
C VAL A 164 -11.36 -10.50 12.29
N ALA A 165 -10.09 -10.32 12.68
CA ALA A 165 -9.54 -9.00 13.03
C ALA A 165 -9.66 -7.97 11.90
N ILE A 166 -9.61 -8.40 10.63
CA ILE A 166 -9.80 -7.52 9.48
C ILE A 166 -11.29 -7.25 9.27
N THR A 167 -12.11 -8.30 9.20
CA THR A 167 -13.53 -8.16 8.85
C THR A 167 -14.33 -7.41 9.91
N GLN A 168 -14.01 -7.57 11.20
CA GLN A 168 -14.67 -6.86 12.30
C GLN A 168 -14.44 -5.35 12.29
N HIS A 169 -13.35 -4.90 11.66
CA HIS A 169 -12.96 -3.48 11.61
C HIS A 169 -13.11 -2.86 10.23
N LEU A 170 -13.58 -3.62 9.25
CA LEU A 170 -13.83 -3.14 7.90
C LEU A 170 -15.01 -2.18 7.88
N ARG A 171 -14.77 -0.94 7.44
CA ARG A 171 -15.84 0.07 7.30
C ARG A 171 -16.48 -0.01 5.92
N PRO A 172 -17.82 -0.02 5.82
CA PRO A 172 -18.52 -0.04 4.53
C PRO A 172 -18.15 1.17 3.65
N LEU A 173 -17.90 0.96 2.35
CA LEU A 173 -17.55 2.05 1.43
C LEU A 173 -18.63 3.13 1.28
N VAL A 174 -19.91 2.77 1.53
CA VAL A 174 -21.03 3.73 1.58
C VAL A 174 -20.84 4.80 2.66
N SER A 175 -20.14 4.48 3.75
CA SER A 175 -19.79 5.46 4.80
C SER A 175 -18.66 6.42 4.38
N ARG A 176 -18.12 6.25 3.17
CA ARG A 176 -17.00 7.01 2.59
C ARG A 176 -15.82 7.13 3.56
N PRO A 177 -15.32 6.00 4.10
CA PRO A 177 -14.25 6.04 5.09
C PRO A 177 -13.01 6.70 4.48
N ARG A 178 -12.33 7.55 5.25
CA ARG A 178 -10.95 7.93 4.96
C ARG A 178 -10.02 6.76 5.28
N PRO A 179 -8.83 6.67 4.67
CA PRO A 179 -7.80 5.73 5.09
C PRO A 179 -7.52 5.77 6.60
N TYR A 180 -7.34 4.61 7.22
CA TYR A 180 -7.06 4.46 8.66
C TYR A 180 -6.23 3.22 8.94
N ALA A 181 -5.58 3.17 10.11
CA ALA A 181 -4.90 1.99 10.61
C ALA A 181 -5.38 1.66 12.03
N LEU A 182 -5.49 0.37 12.33
CA LEU A 182 -5.90 -0.14 13.64
C LEU A 182 -5.22 -1.48 13.90
N GLY A 183 -4.56 -1.63 15.05
CA GLY A 183 -3.95 -2.90 15.47
C GLY A 183 -2.94 -3.48 14.46
N GLY A 184 -2.11 -2.65 13.83
CA GLY A 184 -1.14 -3.12 12.84
C GLY A 184 -1.71 -3.43 11.45
N ILE A 185 -2.98 -3.05 11.20
CA ILE A 185 -3.69 -3.28 9.94
C ILE A 185 -4.09 -1.93 9.36
N ALA A 186 -3.69 -1.66 8.11
CA ALA A 186 -4.10 -0.48 7.36
C ALA A 186 -5.31 -0.81 6.50
N PHE A 187 -6.29 0.08 6.45
CA PHE A 187 -7.48 0.00 5.62
C PHE A 187 -7.49 1.19 4.66
N LEU A 188 -7.28 0.91 3.37
CA LEU A 188 -7.04 1.90 2.33
C LEU A 188 -8.19 1.84 1.29
N PRO A 189 -9.27 2.60 1.50
CA PRO A 189 -10.43 2.61 0.61
C PRO A 189 -10.19 3.44 -0.66
N VAL A 190 -10.55 2.87 -1.81
CA VAL A 190 -10.82 3.58 -3.06
C VAL A 190 -12.33 3.66 -3.21
N LEU A 191 -12.87 4.88 -3.05
CA LEU A 191 -14.32 5.08 -3.04
C LEU A 191 -14.94 4.83 -4.43
N PRO A 192 -16.17 4.31 -4.48
CA PRO A 192 -16.93 4.22 -5.73
C PRO A 192 -17.09 5.60 -6.38
N ARG A 193 -17.11 5.63 -7.71
CA ARG A 193 -17.44 6.85 -8.45
C ARG A 193 -18.95 6.97 -8.55
N CYS A 194 -19.51 8.08 -8.06
CA CYS A 194 -20.89 8.42 -8.35
C CYS A 194 -21.01 8.63 -9.87
N ARG A 195 -21.81 7.81 -10.55
CA ARG A 195 -22.31 8.16 -11.88
C ARG A 195 -23.54 9.04 -11.64
N LEU A 196 -23.41 10.32 -12.00
CA LEU A 196 -24.52 11.27 -12.05
C LEU A 196 -25.40 10.97 -13.26
#